data_AF-S4PAG1-F1
#
_entry.id   AF-S4PAG1-F1
#
_cell.length_a   1.000
_cell.length_b   1.000
_cell.length_c   1.000
_cell.angle_alpha   90.00
_cell.angle_beta   90.00
_cell.angle_gamma   90.00
#
_symmetry.space_group_name_H-M   'P 1'
#
loop_
_entity.id
_entity.type
_entity.pdbx_description
1 polymer ?
#
loop_
_entity_poly.entity_id
_entity_poly.type
_entity_poly.pdbx_seq_one_letter_code
_entity_poly.pdbx_strand_id
1 'polypeptide(L)'
;MKIYLIVGILACFSAAYADQETLVLVDNLNIRETHSQFFKSLQERGYSLTFKLADDANLVLSKYGEYLYKNLIVFSPAIVEFGGQLDTEAITKFIDDGGNVLMAGNSAAGDVYREIASECGFEMDEESAAVIDHFNYDSLDEGDHTRIVVSPKNLINAPTITGVHNTQPLLFEGTGLILDKDNSLVLPILTADSTAYSYNPKNQVKEYPHAVGRKTVLIAALQARNNARIIFSGSLFFFSDEAFNSPVSKVHGDKVKASLSGNKALAVHLSQWAFGERGQLRVRRVSHHREDDKQTTNTYTITDSVVYRIEIEELKNGKWQPFEANDVQLEFVRIDPFIRTTLKRNPSGVYEAVFKVPDVWGVYQFKVDYDRIGYTRLYHSTQVSVRPLQHTQYERFIPSAYPYYVSAFSMMIGVFLFSFVFLYYKDETPKTKSE
;
A
#
# COMPACT_ATOMS: atom_id res chain seq x y z
N MET A 1 -1.62 36.08 54.03
CA MET A 1 -2.51 36.45 52.92
C MET A 1 -1.70 36.41 51.62
N LYS A 2 -1.89 35.34 50.82
CA LYS A 2 -1.68 35.19 49.37
C LYS A 2 -1.42 33.71 49.07
N ILE A 3 -2.54 33.04 48.84
CA ILE A 3 -2.68 31.70 48.29
C ILE A 3 -2.22 31.76 46.83
N TYR A 4 -1.20 30.98 46.44
CA TYR A 4 -0.89 30.75 45.04
C TYR A 4 -1.60 29.47 44.59
N LEU A 5 -2.56 29.70 43.70
CA LEU A 5 -3.40 28.71 43.03
C LEU A 5 -2.52 27.92 42.05
N ILE A 6 -2.23 26.65 42.37
CA ILE A 6 -1.70 25.67 41.41
C ILE A 6 -2.90 25.21 40.58
N VAL A 7 -3.07 25.79 39.40
CA VAL A 7 -3.98 25.26 38.38
C VAL A 7 -3.23 24.16 37.64
N GLY A 8 -3.61 22.92 37.94
CA GLY A 8 -3.17 21.74 37.19
C GLY A 8 -3.67 21.83 35.76
N ILE A 9 -2.75 22.00 34.82
CA ILE A 9 -2.98 21.69 33.42
C ILE A 9 -3.02 20.18 33.32
N LEU A 10 -4.20 19.60 33.54
CA LEU A 10 -4.52 18.26 33.10
C LEU A 10 -4.65 18.36 31.57
N ALA A 11 -3.54 18.20 30.87
CA ALA A 11 -3.57 17.96 29.44
C ALA A 11 -4.33 16.64 29.26
N CYS A 12 -5.58 16.73 28.79
CA CYS A 12 -6.29 15.60 28.22
C CYS A 12 -5.43 15.08 27.06
N PHE A 13 -4.63 14.06 27.35
CA PHE A 13 -4.30 13.07 26.34
C PHE A 13 -5.63 12.44 25.93
N SER A 14 -6.32 13.07 24.98
CA SER A 14 -7.16 12.33 24.06
C SER A 14 -6.19 11.42 23.32
N ALA A 15 -5.92 10.26 23.89
CA ALA A 15 -5.32 9.18 23.14
C ALA A 15 -6.18 9.04 21.89
N ALA A 16 -5.54 9.12 20.73
CA ALA A 16 -6.16 8.94 19.44
C ALA A 16 -6.73 7.52 19.37
N TYR A 17 -7.92 7.33 19.95
CA TYR A 17 -8.73 6.10 19.93
C TYR A 17 -9.83 6.19 18.88
N ALA A 18 -9.83 7.25 18.05
CA ALA A 18 -10.78 7.44 16.96
C ALA A 18 -10.59 6.44 15.80
N ASP A 19 -9.58 5.54 15.85
CA ASP A 19 -9.30 4.57 14.79
C ASP A 19 -10.07 3.25 14.91
N GLN A 20 -11.00 3.16 15.87
CA GLN A 20 -11.54 1.89 16.36
C GLN A 20 -13.07 1.78 16.31
N GLU A 21 -13.79 2.80 15.80
CA GLU A 21 -15.24 2.72 15.63
C GLU A 21 -15.60 1.94 14.36
N THR A 22 -16.29 0.82 14.55
CA THR A 22 -16.65 -0.12 13.49
C THR A 22 -18.16 -0.38 13.49
N LEU A 23 -18.79 -0.17 12.34
CA LEU A 23 -20.17 -0.55 12.11
C LEU A 23 -20.23 -2.01 11.65
N VAL A 24 -21.08 -2.81 12.29
CA VAL A 24 -21.33 -4.21 11.92
C VAL A 24 -22.78 -4.35 11.48
N LEU A 25 -22.96 -4.68 10.21
CA LEU A 25 -24.26 -5.00 9.62
C LEU A 25 -24.46 -6.51 9.65
N VAL A 26 -25.61 -6.94 10.15
CA VAL A 26 -25.99 -8.35 10.24
C VAL A 26 -27.38 -8.56 9.66
N ASP A 27 -27.62 -9.72 9.04
CA ASP A 27 -28.98 -10.11 8.62
C ASP A 27 -29.89 -10.31 9.84
N ASN A 28 -29.36 -11.01 10.84
CA ASN A 28 -30.07 -11.38 12.05
C ASN A 28 -29.18 -11.16 13.26
N LEU A 29 -29.77 -10.71 14.38
CA LEU A 29 -29.02 -10.48 15.61
C LEU A 29 -28.35 -11.75 16.16
N ASN A 30 -28.84 -12.94 15.79
CA ASN A 30 -28.23 -14.23 16.13
C ASN A 30 -26.80 -14.39 15.58
N ILE A 31 -26.44 -13.67 14.51
CA ILE A 31 -25.07 -13.68 13.95
C ILE A 31 -24.05 -13.24 14.99
N ARG A 32 -24.44 -12.34 15.90
CA ARG A 32 -23.60 -11.90 17.02
C ARG A 32 -23.23 -13.05 17.97
N GLU A 33 -24.14 -14.00 18.18
CA GLU A 33 -23.91 -15.15 19.05
C GLU A 33 -23.11 -16.25 18.34
N THR A 34 -23.42 -16.51 17.06
CA THR A 34 -22.75 -17.55 16.27
C THR A 34 -21.33 -17.18 15.85
N HIS A 35 -21.00 -15.89 15.80
CA HIS A 35 -19.67 -15.37 15.45
C HIS A 35 -19.01 -14.67 16.65
N SER A 36 -19.37 -15.09 17.86
CA SER A 36 -18.99 -14.39 19.09
C SER A 36 -17.47 -14.35 19.30
N GLN A 37 -16.72 -15.40 18.92
CA GLN A 37 -15.28 -15.43 19.07
C GLN A 37 -14.58 -14.42 18.16
N PHE A 38 -15.07 -14.25 16.93
CA PHE A 38 -14.52 -13.26 16.00
C PHE A 38 -14.71 -11.84 16.55
N PHE A 39 -15.94 -11.50 16.95
CA PHE A 39 -16.25 -10.18 17.51
C PHE A 39 -15.57 -9.91 18.85
N LYS A 40 -15.48 -10.91 19.74
CA LYS A 40 -14.70 -10.80 20.98
C LYS A 40 -13.24 -10.48 20.69
N SER A 41 -12.64 -11.14 19.69
CA SER A 41 -11.26 -10.85 19.31
C SER A 41 -11.06 -9.40 18.88
N LEU A 42 -12.04 -8.79 18.19
CA LEU A 42 -12.01 -7.37 17.82
C LEU A 42 -12.16 -6.48 19.05
N GLN A 43 -13.12 -6.77 19.93
CA GLN A 43 -13.31 -6.00 21.15
C GLN A 43 -12.09 -6.03 22.08
N GLU A 44 -11.44 -7.19 22.22
CA GLU A 44 -10.19 -7.35 22.99
C GLU A 44 -9.02 -6.53 22.43
N ARG A 45 -9.03 -6.24 21.11
CA ARG A 45 -8.06 -5.35 20.46
C ARG A 45 -8.41 -3.85 20.55
N GLY A 46 -9.57 -3.53 21.14
CA GLY A 46 -10.01 -2.16 21.39
C GLY A 46 -11.09 -1.62 20.44
N TYR A 47 -11.59 -2.42 19.49
CA TYR A 47 -12.63 -1.95 18.56
C TYR A 47 -13.98 -1.75 19.27
N SER A 48 -14.59 -0.59 19.02
CA SER A 48 -15.97 -0.29 19.40
C SER A 48 -16.91 -0.77 18.30
N LEU A 49 -17.56 -1.91 18.54
CA LEU A 49 -18.48 -2.53 17.57
C LEU A 49 -19.91 -2.04 17.79
N THR A 50 -20.48 -1.39 16.79
CA THR A 50 -21.91 -1.04 16.77
C THR A 50 -22.65 -2.03 15.87
N PHE A 51 -23.52 -2.85 16.45
CA PHE A 51 -24.31 -3.83 15.70
C PHE A 51 -25.64 -3.19 15.26
N LYS A 52 -25.95 -3.28 13.97
CA LYS A 52 -27.25 -2.89 13.40
C LYS A 52 -27.72 -3.95 12.41
N LEU A 53 -29.03 -4.04 12.22
CA LEU A 53 -29.61 -4.85 11.14
C LEU A 53 -29.35 -4.14 9.81
N ALA A 54 -29.12 -4.91 8.76
CA ALA A 54 -28.82 -4.37 7.43
C ALA A 54 -30.03 -3.64 6.79
N ASP A 55 -31.25 -3.92 7.25
CA ASP A 55 -32.52 -3.32 6.80
C ASP A 55 -33.00 -2.13 7.67
N ASP A 56 -32.22 -1.70 8.66
CA ASP A 56 -32.60 -0.60 9.56
C ASP A 56 -32.65 0.75 8.79
N ALA A 57 -33.82 1.38 8.80
CA ALA A 57 -34.06 2.68 8.16
C ALA A 57 -33.19 3.82 8.71
N ASN A 58 -32.56 3.66 9.88
CA ASN A 58 -31.69 4.66 10.50
C ASN A 58 -30.19 4.40 10.25
N LEU A 59 -29.85 3.58 9.25
CA LEU A 59 -28.47 3.38 8.83
C LEU A 59 -27.93 4.61 8.12
N VAL A 60 -26.80 5.11 8.65
CA VAL A 60 -26.09 6.30 8.15
C VAL A 60 -24.60 6.08 8.38
N LEU A 61 -23.79 6.16 7.33
CA LEU A 61 -22.32 6.09 7.41
C LEU A 61 -21.68 7.45 7.66
N SER A 62 -22.22 8.50 7.04
CA SER A 62 -21.71 9.86 7.16
C SER A 62 -22.80 10.84 7.58
N LYS A 63 -22.45 11.79 8.44
CA LYS A 63 -23.35 12.85 8.87
C LYS A 63 -22.62 14.19 8.74
N TYR A 64 -23.22 15.13 8.01
CA TYR A 64 -22.64 16.45 7.76
C TYR A 64 -21.24 16.43 7.13
N GLY A 65 -20.94 15.42 6.30
CA GLY A 65 -19.65 15.28 5.62
C GLY A 65 -18.54 14.63 6.43
N GLU A 66 -18.81 14.18 7.66
CA GLU A 66 -17.90 13.36 8.45
C GLU A 66 -18.43 11.93 8.55
N TYR A 67 -17.53 10.95 8.41
CA TYR A 67 -17.86 9.55 8.63
C TYR A 67 -17.93 9.24 10.13
N LEU A 68 -19.01 8.59 10.54
CA LEU A 68 -19.23 8.16 11.91
C LEU A 68 -18.42 6.90 12.25
N TYR A 69 -18.00 6.15 11.24
CA TYR A 69 -17.27 4.90 11.38
C TYR A 69 -16.07 4.91 10.45
N LYS A 70 -14.97 4.27 10.85
CA LYS A 70 -13.80 4.09 9.97
C LYS A 70 -13.76 2.74 9.29
N ASN A 71 -14.40 1.76 9.92
CA ASN A 71 -14.45 0.39 9.43
C ASN A 71 -15.91 -0.05 9.29
N LEU A 72 -16.20 -0.81 8.24
CA LEU A 72 -17.50 -1.41 7.98
C LEU A 72 -17.33 -2.93 7.87
N ILE A 73 -18.14 -3.68 8.63
CA ILE A 73 -18.25 -5.13 8.53
C ILE A 73 -19.65 -5.45 8.03
N VAL A 74 -19.76 -6.20 6.94
CA VAL A 74 -21.04 -6.59 6.34
C VAL A 74 -21.18 -8.11 6.37
N PHE A 75 -21.90 -8.60 7.37
CA PHE A 75 -22.26 -10.01 7.59
C PHE A 75 -23.78 -10.20 7.39
N SER A 76 -24.28 -9.69 6.27
CA SER A 76 -25.70 -9.71 5.91
C SER A 76 -25.90 -10.22 4.49
N PRO A 77 -25.47 -11.46 4.17
CA PRO A 77 -25.48 -11.95 2.79
C PRO A 77 -26.89 -12.03 2.17
N ALA A 78 -27.94 -12.31 2.95
CA ALA A 78 -29.29 -12.49 2.40
C ALA A 78 -30.04 -11.17 2.14
N ILE A 79 -29.36 -10.02 2.24
CA ILE A 79 -29.97 -8.71 2.07
C ILE A 79 -30.30 -8.43 0.60
N VAL A 80 -31.52 -7.94 0.35
CA VAL A 80 -31.96 -7.49 -0.98
C VAL A 80 -31.62 -6.02 -1.20
N GLU A 81 -31.78 -5.19 -0.17
CA GLU A 81 -31.51 -3.75 -0.20
C GLU A 81 -31.10 -3.30 1.21
N PHE A 82 -30.12 -2.41 1.29
CA PHE A 82 -29.72 -1.83 2.57
C PHE A 82 -30.74 -0.77 3.05
N GLY A 83 -30.92 -0.66 4.36
CA GLY A 83 -31.80 0.34 4.95
C GLY A 83 -31.21 1.75 4.96
N GLY A 84 -32.11 2.74 5.07
CA GLY A 84 -31.73 4.13 5.39
C GLY A 84 -31.06 4.88 4.24
N GLN A 85 -29.88 5.45 4.50
CA GLN A 85 -29.06 6.17 3.52
C GLN A 85 -27.87 5.32 3.02
N LEU A 86 -27.89 4.02 3.31
CA LEU A 86 -26.86 3.11 2.89
C LEU A 86 -27.29 2.45 1.57
N ASP A 87 -26.49 2.63 0.54
CA ASP A 87 -26.62 1.98 -0.77
C ASP A 87 -25.23 1.55 -1.28
N THR A 88 -25.18 0.94 -2.45
CA THR A 88 -23.92 0.51 -3.09
C THR A 88 -23.00 1.70 -3.34
N GLU A 89 -23.54 2.82 -3.81
CA GLU A 89 -22.81 4.08 -4.04
C GLU A 89 -22.22 4.70 -2.76
N ALA A 90 -22.93 4.64 -1.63
CA ALA A 90 -22.44 5.15 -0.36
C ALA A 90 -21.28 4.30 0.17
N ILE A 91 -21.33 2.97 -0.04
CA ILE A 91 -20.24 2.07 0.36
C ILE A 91 -19.01 2.28 -0.54
N THR A 92 -19.17 2.41 -1.85
CA THR A 92 -18.06 2.70 -2.76
C THR A 92 -17.43 4.06 -2.45
N LYS A 93 -18.24 5.09 -2.20
CA LYS A 93 -17.75 6.40 -1.75
C LYS A 93 -17.01 6.33 -0.41
N PHE A 94 -17.51 5.53 0.54
CA PHE A 94 -16.83 5.30 1.81
C PHE A 94 -15.44 4.68 1.60
N ILE A 95 -15.30 3.73 0.67
CA ILE A 95 -14.02 3.15 0.28
C ILE A 95 -13.11 4.20 -0.36
N ASP A 96 -13.62 5.02 -1.28
CA ASP A 96 -12.87 6.08 -1.96
C ASP A 96 -12.33 7.15 -1.00
N ASP A 97 -13.06 7.41 0.09
CA ASP A 97 -12.65 8.34 1.14
C ASP A 97 -11.73 7.70 2.21
N GLY A 98 -11.35 6.43 2.04
CA GLY A 98 -10.34 5.75 2.86
C GLY A 98 -10.90 4.79 3.92
N GLY A 99 -12.19 4.50 3.89
CA GLY A 99 -12.84 3.53 4.78
C GLY A 99 -12.44 2.08 4.46
N ASN A 100 -12.28 1.26 5.51
CA ASN A 100 -11.97 -0.16 5.32
C ASN A 100 -13.24 -1.01 5.41
N VAL A 101 -13.36 -2.02 4.54
CA VAL A 101 -14.55 -2.87 4.45
C VAL A 101 -14.17 -4.34 4.57
N LEU A 102 -14.89 -5.07 5.41
CA LEU A 102 -14.83 -6.54 5.46
C LEU A 102 -16.22 -7.09 5.19
N MET A 103 -16.36 -7.80 4.07
CA MET A 103 -17.64 -8.31 3.58
C MET A 103 -17.57 -9.83 3.51
N ALA A 104 -18.58 -10.51 4.05
CA ALA A 104 -18.69 -11.96 3.97
C ALA A 104 -20.04 -12.36 3.36
N GLY A 105 -19.98 -13.02 2.21
CA GLY A 105 -21.11 -13.59 1.49
C GLY A 105 -21.42 -15.03 1.91
N ASN A 106 -22.41 -15.64 1.27
CA ASN A 106 -22.63 -17.08 1.26
C ASN A 106 -23.39 -17.42 -0.04
N SER A 107 -23.94 -18.63 -0.14
CA SER A 107 -24.78 -19.01 -1.29
C SER A 107 -26.09 -18.23 -1.41
N ALA A 108 -26.54 -17.52 -0.38
CA ALA A 108 -27.72 -16.64 -0.40
C ALA A 108 -27.39 -15.19 -0.73
N ALA A 109 -26.14 -14.90 -1.13
CA ALA A 109 -25.74 -13.54 -1.49
C ALA A 109 -26.49 -13.01 -2.72
N GLY A 110 -27.29 -11.98 -2.50
CA GLY A 110 -28.10 -11.33 -3.53
C GLY A 110 -27.34 -10.32 -4.40
N ASP A 111 -28.10 -9.57 -5.20
CA ASP A 111 -27.59 -8.68 -6.23
C ASP A 111 -26.68 -7.56 -5.68
N VAL A 112 -27.03 -7.00 -4.52
CA VAL A 112 -26.25 -5.93 -3.86
C VAL A 112 -24.81 -6.37 -3.54
N TYR A 113 -24.62 -7.62 -3.11
CA TYR A 113 -23.29 -8.18 -2.86
C TYR A 113 -22.49 -8.31 -4.16
N ARG A 114 -23.15 -8.74 -5.25
CA ARG A 114 -22.51 -8.89 -6.56
C ARG A 114 -22.15 -7.54 -7.18
N GLU A 115 -23.01 -6.53 -7.00
CA GLU A 115 -22.75 -5.16 -7.46
C GLU A 115 -21.53 -4.56 -6.73
N ILE A 116 -21.49 -4.63 -5.39
CA ILE A 116 -20.33 -4.14 -4.62
C ILE A 116 -19.06 -4.91 -4.96
N ALA A 117 -19.16 -6.23 -5.16
CA ALA A 117 -18.04 -7.04 -5.60
C ALA A 117 -17.52 -6.56 -6.97
N SER A 118 -18.42 -6.32 -7.93
CA SER A 118 -18.10 -5.84 -9.28
C SER A 118 -17.41 -4.47 -9.25
N GLU A 119 -17.91 -3.53 -8.45
CA GLU A 119 -17.28 -2.21 -8.24
C GLU A 119 -15.87 -2.33 -7.65
N CYS A 120 -15.60 -3.38 -6.87
CA CYS A 120 -14.28 -3.67 -6.31
C CYS A 120 -13.37 -4.50 -7.24
N GLY A 121 -13.84 -4.88 -8.44
CA GLY A 121 -13.08 -5.70 -9.40
C GLY A 121 -13.12 -7.21 -9.14
N PHE A 122 -14.14 -7.66 -8.41
CA PHE A 122 -14.43 -9.07 -8.18
C PHE A 122 -15.75 -9.46 -8.84
N GLU A 123 -15.83 -10.67 -9.36
CA GLU A 123 -17.08 -11.21 -9.88
C GLU A 123 -17.53 -12.34 -8.98
N MET A 124 -18.69 -12.19 -8.36
CA MET A 124 -19.29 -13.18 -7.48
C MET A 124 -20.27 -14.03 -8.28
N ASP A 125 -20.34 -15.33 -7.98
CA ASP A 125 -21.26 -16.24 -8.64
C ASP A 125 -22.73 -15.94 -8.28
N GLU A 126 -23.65 -16.54 -9.02
CA GLU A 126 -25.10 -16.35 -8.89
C GLU A 126 -25.65 -16.78 -7.52
N GLU A 127 -26.83 -16.26 -7.17
CA GLU A 127 -27.53 -16.72 -5.97
C GLU A 127 -27.80 -18.24 -6.05
N SER A 128 -27.69 -18.91 -4.91
CA SER A 128 -27.71 -20.37 -4.75
C SER A 128 -26.50 -21.13 -5.31
N ALA A 129 -25.51 -20.46 -5.90
CA ALA A 129 -24.25 -21.09 -6.24
C ALA A 129 -23.38 -21.31 -4.98
N ALA A 130 -22.67 -22.43 -4.96
CA ALA A 130 -21.72 -22.77 -3.91
C ALA A 130 -20.47 -23.38 -4.53
N VAL A 131 -19.34 -23.26 -3.84
CA VAL A 131 -18.10 -23.95 -4.22
C VAL A 131 -18.22 -25.42 -3.82
N ILE A 132 -18.13 -26.29 -4.81
CA ILE A 132 -18.27 -27.73 -4.67
C ILE A 132 -16.90 -28.38 -4.95
N ASP A 133 -16.47 -29.29 -4.08
CA ASP A 133 -15.29 -30.12 -4.32
C ASP A 133 -15.52 -31.57 -3.83
N HIS A 134 -15.72 -32.49 -4.76
CA HIS A 134 -15.98 -33.89 -4.43
C HIS A 134 -14.73 -34.67 -3.97
N PHE A 135 -13.53 -34.09 -4.04
CA PHE A 135 -12.29 -34.72 -3.58
C PHE A 135 -11.79 -34.17 -2.25
N ASN A 136 -12.09 -32.90 -1.97
CA ASN A 136 -11.56 -32.20 -0.79
C ASN A 136 -12.67 -31.71 0.15
N TYR A 137 -13.69 -32.52 0.42
CA TYR A 137 -14.75 -32.16 1.38
C TYR A 137 -14.50 -32.74 2.78
N ASP A 138 -15.12 -32.09 3.78
CA ASP A 138 -15.05 -32.49 5.19
C ASP A 138 -16.06 -33.60 5.51
N SER A 139 -15.75 -34.44 6.51
CA SER A 139 -16.66 -35.53 6.90
C SER A 139 -17.97 -35.09 7.53
N LEU A 140 -18.07 -33.83 7.96
CA LEU A 140 -19.28 -33.24 8.54
C LEU A 140 -20.18 -32.57 7.49
N ASP A 141 -19.84 -32.70 6.20
CA ASP A 141 -20.66 -32.21 5.10
C ASP A 141 -22.02 -32.93 5.01
N GLU A 142 -23.07 -32.22 4.58
CA GLU A 142 -24.44 -32.73 4.51
C GLU A 142 -24.72 -33.61 3.28
N GLY A 143 -23.74 -33.81 2.40
CA GLY A 143 -23.79 -34.73 1.25
C GLY A 143 -23.68 -34.04 -0.11
N ASP A 144 -23.79 -32.71 -0.17
CA ASP A 144 -23.67 -31.91 -1.39
C ASP A 144 -22.20 -31.54 -1.72
N HIS A 145 -21.25 -31.90 -0.84
CA HIS A 145 -19.81 -31.65 -0.96
C HIS A 145 -19.47 -30.15 -1.08
N THR A 146 -20.20 -29.30 -0.35
CA THR A 146 -20.07 -27.84 -0.32
C THR A 146 -19.17 -27.35 0.82
N ARG A 147 -19.02 -28.14 1.88
CA ARG A 147 -18.08 -27.88 2.98
C ARG A 147 -16.70 -28.41 2.61
N ILE A 148 -15.90 -27.54 2.00
CA ILE A 148 -14.60 -27.88 1.45
C ILE A 148 -13.47 -27.63 2.45
N VAL A 149 -12.46 -28.51 2.39
CA VAL A 149 -11.21 -28.44 3.14
C VAL A 149 -10.13 -27.90 2.21
N VAL A 150 -9.69 -26.68 2.48
CA VAL A 150 -8.69 -26.00 1.67
C VAL A 150 -7.31 -26.14 2.30
N SER A 151 -6.33 -26.52 1.48
CA SER A 151 -4.95 -26.58 1.94
C SER A 151 -4.37 -25.18 2.16
N PRO A 152 -3.59 -24.94 3.23
CA PRO A 152 -2.93 -23.65 3.45
C PRO A 152 -1.89 -23.31 2.38
N LYS A 153 -1.50 -24.29 1.55
CA LYS A 153 -0.64 -24.07 0.38
C LYS A 153 -1.27 -23.16 -0.66
N ASN A 154 -2.60 -23.04 -0.66
CA ASN A 154 -3.35 -22.20 -1.59
C ASN A 154 -3.51 -20.76 -1.06
N LEU A 155 -2.90 -20.42 0.08
CA LEU A 155 -2.81 -19.05 0.56
C LEU A 155 -1.79 -18.26 -0.24
N ILE A 156 -2.06 -16.96 -0.42
CA ILE A 156 -1.08 -16.02 -0.95
C ILE A 156 0.19 -16.01 -0.10
N ASN A 157 1.35 -15.94 -0.75
CA ASN A 157 2.65 -15.82 -0.06
C ASN A 157 2.88 -14.39 0.43
N ALA A 158 2.11 -13.95 1.42
CA ALA A 158 2.20 -12.62 2.03
C ALA A 158 2.00 -12.68 3.56
N PRO A 159 3.08 -12.89 4.35
CA PRO A 159 3.00 -13.03 5.81
C PRO A 159 2.39 -11.83 6.54
N THR A 160 2.41 -10.65 5.91
CA THR A 160 1.77 -9.43 6.42
C THR A 160 0.24 -9.56 6.45
N ILE A 161 -0.34 -10.26 5.48
CA ILE A 161 -1.79 -10.48 5.34
C ILE A 161 -2.21 -11.74 6.09
N THR A 162 -1.55 -12.86 5.82
CA THR A 162 -1.98 -14.19 6.31
C THR A 162 -1.39 -14.57 7.68
N GLY A 163 -0.44 -13.79 8.19
CA GLY A 163 0.37 -14.17 9.35
C GLY A 163 1.49 -15.16 9.02
N VAL A 164 2.27 -15.53 10.03
CA VAL A 164 3.34 -16.52 9.91
C VAL A 164 2.69 -17.86 9.59
N HIS A 165 2.99 -18.40 8.39
CA HIS A 165 2.38 -19.56 7.73
C HIS A 165 1.39 -20.35 8.59
N ASN A 166 0.09 -20.15 8.36
CA ASN A 166 -0.93 -21.02 8.92
C ASN A 166 -0.70 -22.43 8.38
N THR A 167 -0.36 -23.38 9.26
CA THR A 167 -0.05 -24.77 8.87
C THR A 167 -1.28 -25.67 8.93
N GLN A 168 -2.38 -25.19 9.49
CA GLN A 168 -3.60 -25.96 9.69
C GLN A 168 -4.57 -25.80 8.52
N PRO A 169 -5.22 -26.89 8.05
CA PRO A 169 -6.24 -26.82 7.00
C PRO A 169 -7.38 -25.87 7.35
N LEU A 170 -7.97 -25.28 6.31
CA LEU A 170 -9.06 -24.33 6.42
C LEU A 170 -10.38 -24.97 6.00
N LEU A 171 -11.46 -24.63 6.68
CA LEU A 171 -12.82 -25.00 6.27
C LEU A 171 -13.47 -23.81 5.56
N PHE A 172 -14.10 -24.07 4.44
CA PHE A 172 -14.82 -23.05 3.69
C PHE A 172 -16.17 -23.61 3.23
N GLU A 173 -17.21 -22.79 3.34
CA GLU A 173 -18.55 -23.13 2.87
C GLU A 173 -19.24 -21.84 2.43
N GLY A 174 -19.46 -21.70 1.13
CA GLY A 174 -19.96 -20.46 0.55
C GLY A 174 -19.82 -20.44 -0.97
N THR A 175 -19.90 -19.26 -1.54
CA THR A 175 -19.82 -19.05 -2.99
C THR A 175 -18.39 -18.75 -3.46
N GLY A 176 -18.15 -18.92 -4.76
CA GLY A 176 -16.89 -18.62 -5.42
C GLY A 176 -16.81 -17.18 -5.93
N LEU A 177 -15.59 -16.67 -6.04
CA LEU A 177 -15.27 -15.39 -6.66
C LEU A 177 -14.31 -15.62 -7.82
N ILE A 178 -14.38 -14.72 -8.81
CA ILE A 178 -13.38 -14.55 -9.86
C ILE A 178 -12.79 -13.15 -9.72
N LEU A 179 -11.49 -13.04 -10.00
CA LEU A 179 -10.83 -11.75 -10.04
C LEU A 179 -10.70 -11.30 -11.49
N ASP A 180 -10.93 -10.01 -11.72
CA ASP A 180 -10.54 -9.40 -12.99
C ASP A 180 -9.01 -9.41 -13.12
N LYS A 181 -8.52 -9.90 -14.25
CA LYS A 181 -7.08 -10.01 -14.53
C LYS A 181 -6.45 -8.68 -14.91
N ASP A 182 -7.25 -7.75 -15.41
CA ASP A 182 -6.78 -6.43 -15.84
C ASP A 182 -6.60 -5.49 -14.64
N ASN A 183 -7.23 -5.81 -13.51
CA ASN A 183 -7.08 -5.07 -12.27
C ASN A 183 -5.81 -5.53 -11.52
N SER A 184 -4.81 -4.65 -11.43
CA SER A 184 -3.56 -4.94 -10.70
C SER A 184 -3.66 -4.77 -9.18
N LEU A 185 -4.77 -4.23 -8.68
CA LEU A 185 -4.97 -3.90 -7.25
C LEU A 185 -5.61 -5.04 -6.45
N VAL A 186 -6.19 -6.03 -7.14
CA VAL A 186 -6.85 -7.18 -6.52
C VAL A 186 -5.84 -8.27 -6.16
N LEU A 187 -6.08 -8.92 -5.03
CA LEU A 187 -5.22 -9.93 -4.44
C LEU A 187 -6.04 -11.20 -4.13
N PRO A 188 -5.74 -12.36 -4.73
CA PRO A 188 -6.33 -13.62 -4.32
C PRO A 188 -5.69 -14.08 -3.01
N ILE A 189 -6.39 -13.91 -1.88
CA ILE A 189 -5.86 -14.31 -0.57
C ILE A 189 -5.88 -15.84 -0.43
N LEU A 190 -7.02 -16.45 -0.76
CA LEU A 190 -7.23 -17.89 -0.66
C LEU A 190 -7.90 -18.39 -1.94
N THR A 191 -7.27 -19.32 -2.64
CA THR A 191 -7.85 -19.98 -3.82
C THR A 191 -8.32 -21.39 -3.50
N ALA A 192 -9.30 -21.88 -4.24
CA ALA A 192 -9.74 -23.26 -4.18
C ALA A 192 -8.69 -24.22 -4.78
N ASP A 193 -8.86 -25.52 -4.52
CA ASP A 193 -8.05 -26.57 -5.14
C ASP A 193 -8.41 -26.77 -6.62
N SER A 194 -7.54 -27.45 -7.36
CA SER A 194 -7.72 -27.64 -8.81
C SER A 194 -8.96 -28.47 -9.19
N THR A 195 -9.57 -29.15 -8.24
CA THR A 195 -10.76 -30.01 -8.40
C THR A 195 -12.07 -29.30 -8.05
N ALA A 196 -12.01 -28.11 -7.45
CA ALA A 196 -13.18 -27.35 -7.06
C ALA A 196 -13.81 -26.61 -8.25
N TYR A 197 -15.12 -26.39 -8.19
CA TYR A 197 -15.85 -25.54 -9.13
C TYR A 197 -17.03 -24.87 -8.40
N SER A 198 -17.49 -23.72 -8.89
CA SER A 198 -18.62 -23.00 -8.32
C SER A 198 -19.85 -23.20 -9.20
N TYR A 199 -20.93 -23.74 -8.63
CA TYR A 199 -22.21 -23.95 -9.32
C TYR A 199 -23.33 -24.18 -8.32
N ASN A 200 -24.59 -24.18 -8.79
CA ASN A 200 -25.73 -24.54 -7.94
C ASN A 200 -25.79 -26.07 -7.71
N PRO A 201 -25.66 -26.56 -6.46
CA PRO A 201 -25.57 -28.00 -6.17
C PRO A 201 -26.83 -28.79 -6.53
N LYS A 202 -27.99 -28.13 -6.60
CA LYS A 202 -29.28 -28.78 -6.93
C LYS A 202 -29.48 -28.97 -8.44
N ASN A 203 -28.72 -28.25 -9.25
CA ASN A 203 -28.89 -28.24 -10.70
C ASN A 203 -27.81 -29.08 -11.39
N GLN A 204 -28.19 -29.75 -12.47
CA GLN A 204 -27.22 -30.42 -13.32
C GLN A 204 -26.34 -29.38 -14.04
N VAL A 205 -25.03 -29.60 -14.04
CA VAL A 205 -24.07 -28.79 -14.79
C VAL A 205 -24.31 -28.98 -16.29
N LYS A 206 -24.89 -27.97 -16.94
CA LYS A 206 -25.14 -27.95 -18.39
C LYS A 206 -24.24 -26.95 -19.11
N GLU A 207 -23.96 -25.85 -18.44
CA GLU A 207 -23.12 -24.76 -18.94
C GLU A 207 -21.76 -24.80 -18.27
N TYR A 208 -20.80 -24.06 -18.82
CA TYR A 208 -19.50 -23.93 -18.19
C TYR A 208 -19.68 -23.20 -16.85
N PRO A 209 -19.29 -23.81 -15.71
CA PRO A 209 -19.45 -23.17 -14.41
C PRO A 209 -18.71 -21.84 -14.34
N HIS A 210 -19.21 -20.91 -13.54
CA HIS A 210 -18.65 -19.57 -13.40
C HIS A 210 -17.15 -19.62 -13.09
N ALA A 211 -16.81 -20.26 -11.97
CA ALA A 211 -15.43 -20.43 -11.53
C ALA A 211 -15.04 -21.92 -11.50
N VAL A 212 -13.91 -22.27 -12.13
CA VAL A 212 -13.41 -23.66 -12.21
C VAL A 212 -11.93 -23.76 -11.82
N GLY A 213 -11.63 -24.75 -10.98
CA GLY A 213 -10.30 -25.10 -10.52
C GLY A 213 -9.66 -24.01 -9.66
N ARG A 214 -8.35 -23.84 -9.80
CA ARG A 214 -7.57 -22.85 -9.01
C ARG A 214 -7.92 -21.39 -9.27
N LYS A 215 -8.70 -21.10 -10.32
CA LYS A 215 -9.17 -19.74 -10.59
C LYS A 215 -10.31 -19.33 -9.66
N THR A 216 -10.97 -20.29 -9.02
CA THR A 216 -11.98 -20.01 -8.00
C THR A 216 -11.29 -19.43 -6.77
N VAL A 217 -11.56 -18.16 -6.50
CA VAL A 217 -11.08 -17.44 -5.32
C VAL A 217 -12.15 -17.53 -4.24
N LEU A 218 -11.72 -17.90 -3.04
CA LEU A 218 -12.60 -18.07 -1.88
C LEU A 218 -12.60 -16.82 -1.00
N ILE A 219 -11.42 -16.21 -0.87
CA ILE A 219 -11.21 -14.93 -0.18
C ILE A 219 -10.38 -14.05 -1.09
N ALA A 220 -10.94 -12.89 -1.44
CA ALA A 220 -10.31 -11.86 -2.23
C ALA A 220 -10.02 -10.62 -1.37
N ALA A 221 -9.06 -9.82 -1.78
CA ALA A 221 -8.85 -8.50 -1.22
C ALA A 221 -8.51 -7.48 -2.29
N LEU A 222 -8.84 -6.22 -2.02
CA LEU A 222 -8.48 -5.07 -2.83
C LEU A 222 -7.72 -4.09 -1.94
N GLN A 223 -6.59 -3.60 -2.43
CA GLN A 223 -5.94 -2.42 -1.87
C GLN A 223 -6.09 -1.26 -2.85
N ALA A 224 -6.95 -0.31 -2.50
CA ALA A 224 -7.22 0.85 -3.34
C ALA A 224 -6.03 1.82 -3.37
N ARG A 225 -6.03 2.78 -4.30
CA ARG A 225 -4.92 3.74 -4.49
C ARG A 225 -4.74 4.72 -3.32
N ASN A 226 -5.82 4.97 -2.59
CA ASN A 226 -5.85 5.72 -1.32
C ASN A 226 -5.41 4.86 -0.12
N ASN A 227 -5.02 3.60 -0.36
CA ASN A 227 -4.69 2.58 0.64
C ASN A 227 -5.87 2.08 1.50
N ALA A 228 -7.12 2.32 1.08
CA ALA A 228 -8.28 1.63 1.66
C ALA A 228 -8.18 0.11 1.40
N ARG A 229 -8.56 -0.68 2.40
CA ARG A 229 -8.44 -2.14 2.33
C ARG A 229 -9.82 -2.78 2.40
N ILE A 230 -10.05 -3.66 1.44
CA ILE A 230 -11.30 -4.40 1.33
C ILE A 230 -10.95 -5.88 1.38
N ILE A 231 -11.65 -6.63 2.21
CA ILE A 231 -11.63 -8.09 2.17
C ILE A 231 -13.03 -8.56 1.82
N PHE A 232 -13.12 -9.38 0.78
CA PHE A 232 -14.34 -10.04 0.36
C PHE A 232 -14.17 -11.55 0.56
N SER A 233 -14.93 -12.12 1.47
CA SER A 233 -15.00 -13.57 1.69
C SER A 233 -16.27 -14.11 1.07
N GLY A 234 -16.19 -15.16 0.25
CA GLY A 234 -17.37 -15.85 -0.27
C GLY A 234 -18.15 -16.64 0.80
N SER A 235 -17.64 -16.69 2.04
CA SER A 235 -18.20 -17.47 3.13
C SER A 235 -18.27 -16.68 4.44
N LEU A 236 -19.50 -16.54 4.96
CA LEU A 236 -19.80 -16.09 6.31
C LEU A 236 -19.43 -17.17 7.33
N PHE A 237 -19.73 -18.44 7.01
CA PHE A 237 -19.36 -19.60 7.82
C PHE A 237 -17.87 -19.60 8.19
N PHE A 238 -17.00 -19.13 7.29
CA PHE A 238 -15.55 -19.03 7.54
C PHE A 238 -15.20 -18.29 8.85
N PHE A 239 -16.00 -17.29 9.25
CA PHE A 239 -15.81 -16.48 10.46
C PHE A 239 -16.60 -16.97 11.68
N SER A 240 -17.35 -18.07 11.55
CA SER A 240 -18.23 -18.58 12.59
C SER A 240 -17.47 -19.32 13.71
N ASP A 241 -18.08 -19.37 14.89
CA ASP A 241 -17.56 -20.11 16.04
C ASP A 241 -17.53 -21.63 15.76
N GLU A 242 -18.45 -22.12 14.91
CA GLU A 242 -18.46 -23.52 14.47
C GLU A 242 -17.21 -23.82 13.65
N ALA A 243 -16.93 -23.03 12.60
CA ALA A 243 -15.76 -23.21 11.77
C ALA A 243 -14.46 -23.13 12.59
N PHE A 244 -14.38 -22.23 13.57
CA PHE A 244 -13.20 -22.08 14.43
C PHE A 244 -12.94 -23.26 15.37
N ASN A 245 -14.00 -23.94 15.82
CA ASN A 245 -13.89 -25.04 16.79
C ASN A 245 -13.97 -26.42 16.13
N SER A 246 -14.42 -26.50 14.87
CA SER A 246 -14.58 -27.77 14.18
C SER A 246 -13.23 -28.46 13.96
N PRO A 247 -13.14 -29.79 14.22
CA PRO A 247 -12.05 -30.58 13.68
C PRO A 247 -12.15 -30.60 12.16
N VAL A 248 -11.01 -30.81 11.50
CA VAL A 248 -10.96 -30.99 10.05
C VAL A 248 -10.61 -32.43 9.75
N SER A 249 -11.49 -33.13 9.03
CA SER A 249 -11.27 -34.51 8.63
C SER A 249 -11.67 -34.69 7.17
N LYS A 250 -10.67 -34.61 6.29
CA LYS A 250 -10.84 -34.85 4.87
C LYS A 250 -11.23 -36.30 4.59
N VAL A 251 -12.31 -36.51 3.82
CA VAL A 251 -12.85 -37.85 3.52
C VAL A 251 -11.99 -38.58 2.48
N HIS A 252 -11.52 -37.88 1.46
CA HIS A 252 -10.82 -38.46 0.31
C HIS A 252 -9.37 -37.93 0.16
N GLY A 253 -8.44 -38.77 -0.31
CA GLY A 253 -7.02 -38.43 -0.49
C GLY A 253 -6.15 -38.61 0.76
N ASP A 254 -5.10 -37.78 0.90
CA ASP A 254 -4.27 -37.71 2.12
C ASP A 254 -5.19 -37.41 3.30
N LYS A 255 -5.31 -38.35 4.24
CA LYS A 255 -6.16 -38.24 5.45
C LYS A 255 -5.61 -37.18 6.39
N VAL A 256 -5.68 -35.92 5.98
CA VAL A 256 -5.32 -34.78 6.80
C VAL A 256 -6.38 -34.67 7.89
N LYS A 257 -5.95 -34.96 9.11
CA LYS A 257 -6.74 -34.79 10.31
C LYS A 257 -6.10 -33.71 11.16
N ALA A 258 -6.85 -32.66 11.43
CA ALA A 258 -6.47 -31.63 12.38
C ALA A 258 -7.56 -31.55 13.45
N SER A 259 -7.14 -31.45 14.71
CA SER A 259 -8.07 -31.32 15.83
C SER A 259 -8.82 -29.98 15.81
N LEU A 260 -8.23 -28.97 15.19
CA LEU A 260 -8.79 -27.63 15.05
C LEU A 260 -8.53 -27.12 13.62
N SER A 261 -9.46 -26.33 13.09
CA SER A 261 -9.27 -25.63 11.83
C SER A 261 -8.32 -24.44 12.00
N GLY A 262 -7.63 -24.08 10.92
CA GLY A 262 -6.82 -22.87 10.84
C GLY A 262 -7.63 -21.57 10.71
N ASN A 263 -8.97 -21.64 10.67
CA ASN A 263 -9.82 -20.51 10.32
C ASN A 263 -9.66 -19.34 11.29
N LYS A 264 -9.62 -19.62 12.60
CA LYS A 264 -9.50 -18.58 13.63
C LYS A 264 -8.22 -17.75 13.48
N ALA A 265 -7.09 -18.41 13.26
CA ALA A 265 -5.81 -17.74 13.09
C ALA A 265 -5.82 -16.85 11.83
N LEU A 266 -6.34 -17.37 10.71
CA LEU A 266 -6.43 -16.61 9.48
C LEU A 266 -7.42 -15.45 9.60
N ALA A 267 -8.62 -15.66 10.12
CA ALA A 267 -9.64 -14.61 10.31
C ALA A 267 -9.11 -13.44 11.16
N VAL A 268 -8.37 -13.73 12.23
CA VAL A 268 -7.71 -12.69 13.04
C VAL A 268 -6.72 -11.90 12.20
N HIS A 269 -5.82 -12.57 11.46
CA HIS A 269 -4.84 -11.89 10.62
C HIS A 269 -5.46 -11.08 9.48
N LEU A 270 -6.52 -11.60 8.85
CA LEU A 270 -7.30 -10.87 7.86
C LEU A 270 -7.89 -9.59 8.44
N SER A 271 -8.54 -9.67 9.61
CA SER A 271 -9.09 -8.47 10.26
C SER A 271 -8.01 -7.45 10.68
N GLN A 272 -6.85 -7.92 11.15
CA GLN A 272 -5.70 -7.06 11.47
C GLN A 272 -5.16 -6.34 10.24
N TRP A 273 -5.12 -7.02 9.09
CA TRP A 273 -4.70 -6.41 7.85
C TRP A 273 -5.79 -5.46 7.30
N ALA A 274 -7.06 -5.88 7.25
CA ALA A 274 -8.17 -5.06 6.76
C ALA A 274 -8.27 -3.71 7.49
N PHE A 275 -8.19 -3.72 8.83
CA PHE A 275 -8.38 -2.50 9.64
C PHE A 275 -7.07 -1.75 9.93
N GLY A 276 -6.00 -2.05 9.19
CA GLY A 276 -4.78 -1.25 9.28
C GLY A 276 -3.91 -1.48 10.51
N GLU A 277 -4.08 -2.56 11.28
CA GLU A 277 -3.17 -2.87 12.40
C GLU A 277 -1.80 -3.36 11.92
N ARG A 278 -1.75 -3.98 10.73
CA ARG A 278 -0.54 -4.59 10.15
C ARG A 278 -0.26 -4.03 8.77
N GLY A 279 1.02 -3.98 8.37
CA GLY A 279 1.41 -3.52 7.03
C GLY A 279 1.16 -2.03 6.78
N GLN A 280 0.95 -1.23 7.82
CA GLN A 280 0.89 0.23 7.70
C GLN A 280 2.31 0.80 7.66
N LEU A 281 2.58 1.56 6.60
CA LEU A 281 3.84 2.26 6.43
C LEU A 281 3.58 3.77 6.33
N ARG A 282 4.50 4.57 6.83
CA ARG A 282 4.48 6.03 6.64
C ARG A 282 5.87 6.59 6.41
N VAL A 283 5.92 7.70 5.69
CA VAL A 283 7.12 8.54 5.60
C VAL A 283 7.11 9.52 6.77
N ARG A 284 8.13 9.46 7.63
CA ARG A 284 8.27 10.39 8.76
C ARG A 284 8.91 11.69 8.33
N ARG A 285 10.02 11.61 7.60
CA ARG A 285 10.81 12.77 7.20
C ARG A 285 11.65 12.46 5.98
N VAL A 286 11.83 13.46 5.14
CA VAL A 286 12.74 13.44 4.00
C VAL A 286 13.70 14.61 4.11
N SER A 287 14.96 14.39 3.75
CA SER A 287 15.95 15.43 3.61
C SER A 287 16.87 15.16 2.43
N HIS A 288 17.29 16.21 1.74
CA HIS A 288 18.22 16.13 0.62
C HIS A 288 19.13 17.34 0.63
N HIS A 289 20.42 17.16 0.40
CA HIS A 289 21.41 18.24 0.42
C HIS A 289 22.60 17.90 -0.48
N ARG A 290 23.44 18.88 -0.80
CA ARG A 290 24.73 18.60 -1.45
C ARG A 290 25.63 17.85 -0.48
N GLU A 291 26.57 17.05 -0.96
CA GLU A 291 27.49 16.33 -0.08
C GLU A 291 28.32 17.28 0.82
N ASP A 292 28.72 18.43 0.27
CA ASP A 292 29.53 19.44 0.96
C ASP A 292 28.73 20.34 1.93
N ASP A 293 27.40 20.34 1.82
CA ASP A 293 26.51 21.20 2.61
C ASP A 293 25.60 20.35 3.50
N LYS A 294 25.21 20.86 4.66
CA LYS A 294 24.24 20.20 5.55
C LYS A 294 22.83 20.79 5.40
N GLN A 295 22.68 21.88 4.65
CA GLN A 295 21.39 22.53 4.45
C GLN A 295 20.65 21.99 3.22
N THR A 296 19.34 21.79 3.39
CA THR A 296 18.46 21.42 2.28
C THR A 296 18.40 22.56 1.27
N THR A 297 18.65 22.26 0.00
CA THR A 297 18.61 23.22 -1.10
C THR A 297 17.72 22.69 -2.21
N ASN A 298 16.83 23.53 -2.75
CA ASN A 298 15.91 23.16 -3.83
C ASN A 298 16.51 23.36 -5.23
N THR A 299 17.79 23.75 -5.29
CA THR A 299 18.51 24.07 -6.52
C THR A 299 19.90 23.44 -6.52
N TYR A 300 20.12 22.52 -7.45
CA TYR A 300 21.39 21.85 -7.68
C TYR A 300 22.03 22.32 -8.97
N THR A 301 23.36 22.21 -9.07
CA THR A 301 24.06 22.32 -10.35
C THR A 301 24.20 20.95 -11.01
N ILE A 302 24.36 20.95 -12.33
CA ILE A 302 24.77 19.74 -13.05
C ILE A 302 26.03 19.15 -12.41
N THR A 303 26.14 17.82 -12.35
CA THR A 303 27.25 17.07 -11.75
C THR A 303 27.46 17.21 -10.22
N ASP A 304 26.58 17.94 -9.51
CA ASP A 304 26.63 17.99 -8.04
C ASP A 304 26.48 16.59 -7.44
N SER A 305 27.29 16.28 -6.41
CA SER A 305 27.04 15.14 -5.53
C SER A 305 25.92 15.49 -4.55
N VAL A 306 24.85 14.69 -4.55
CA VAL A 306 23.66 14.89 -3.72
C VAL A 306 23.45 13.68 -2.81
N VAL A 307 23.13 13.98 -1.55
CA VAL A 307 22.72 13.01 -0.54
C VAL A 307 21.23 13.12 -0.35
N TYR A 308 20.50 12.02 -0.55
CA TYR A 308 19.07 11.90 -0.28
C TYR A 308 18.84 10.96 0.90
N ARG A 309 17.96 11.36 1.83
CA ARG A 309 17.60 10.61 3.04
C ARG A 309 16.09 10.55 3.21
N ILE A 310 15.58 9.37 3.56
CA ILE A 310 14.17 9.16 3.91
C ILE A 310 14.06 8.27 5.15
N GLU A 311 13.19 8.68 6.08
CA GLU A 311 12.81 7.93 7.27
C GLU A 311 11.45 7.29 7.03
N ILE A 312 11.40 5.96 7.02
CA ILE A 312 10.19 5.17 6.85
C ILE A 312 9.89 4.44 8.15
N GLU A 313 8.65 4.52 8.62
CA GLU A 313 8.18 3.84 9.82
C GLU A 313 7.08 2.83 9.48
N GLU A 314 7.07 1.72 10.18
CA GLU A 314 6.05 0.67 10.14
C GLU A 314 5.29 0.65 11.47
N LEU A 315 3.97 0.49 11.40
CA LEU A 315 3.14 0.30 12.59
C LEU A 315 3.22 -1.15 13.06
N LYS A 316 3.80 -1.38 14.25
CA LYS A 316 3.82 -2.68 14.93
C LYS A 316 3.27 -2.54 16.33
N ASN A 317 2.25 -3.34 16.67
CA ASN A 317 1.63 -3.37 18.01
C ASN A 317 1.23 -1.96 18.50
N GLY A 318 0.64 -1.16 17.61
CA GLY A 318 0.21 0.22 17.91
C GLY A 318 1.33 1.25 18.06
N LYS A 319 2.60 0.88 17.80
CA LYS A 319 3.75 1.79 17.86
C LYS A 319 4.45 1.85 16.51
N TRP A 320 4.78 3.07 16.09
CA TRP A 320 5.60 3.31 14.90
C TRP A 320 7.05 2.97 15.20
N GLN A 321 7.62 2.07 14.41
CA GLN A 321 9.00 1.60 14.52
C GLN A 321 9.72 1.79 13.18
N PRO A 322 11.06 1.93 13.15
CA PRO A 322 11.79 2.02 11.89
C PRO A 322 11.53 0.82 10.98
N PHE A 323 11.17 1.08 9.73
CA PHE A 323 10.92 0.03 8.75
C PHE A 323 12.23 -0.65 8.33
N GLU A 324 12.14 -1.97 8.08
CA GLU A 324 13.30 -2.80 7.73
C GLU A 324 13.06 -3.51 6.40
N ALA A 325 13.66 -2.97 5.37
CA ALA A 325 13.65 -3.47 4.00
C ALA A 325 14.97 -3.15 3.30
N ASN A 326 15.38 -4.01 2.38
CA ASN A 326 16.64 -3.88 1.63
C ASN A 326 16.43 -3.42 0.18
N ASP A 327 15.17 -3.26 -0.24
CA ASP A 327 14.76 -3.11 -1.63
C ASP A 327 14.04 -1.78 -1.90
N VAL A 328 14.16 -0.81 -0.99
CA VAL A 328 13.65 0.56 -1.18
C VAL A 328 14.49 1.27 -2.24
N GLN A 329 13.84 1.78 -3.29
CA GLN A 329 14.52 2.45 -4.40
C GLN A 329 14.18 3.93 -4.45
N LEU A 330 15.18 4.73 -4.80
CA LEU A 330 15.05 6.13 -5.17
C LEU A 330 15.19 6.26 -6.68
N GLU A 331 14.27 7.00 -7.28
CA GLU A 331 14.33 7.43 -8.67
C GLU A 331 14.54 8.95 -8.73
N PHE A 332 15.46 9.39 -9.58
CA PHE A 332 15.63 10.79 -9.94
C PHE A 332 15.08 11.00 -11.34
N VAL A 333 13.91 11.62 -11.43
CA VAL A 333 13.04 11.58 -12.62
C VAL A 333 12.80 12.99 -13.14
N ARG A 334 12.64 13.13 -14.46
CA ARG A 334 12.07 14.34 -15.09
C ARG A 334 10.81 14.00 -15.87
N ILE A 335 10.98 13.27 -16.96
CA ILE A 335 9.90 12.58 -17.69
C ILE A 335 10.11 11.09 -17.43
N ASP A 336 11.31 10.62 -17.75
CA ASP A 336 11.78 9.27 -17.46
C ASP A 336 12.82 9.27 -16.32
N PRO A 337 13.03 8.13 -15.63
CA PRO A 337 14.05 8.02 -14.59
C PRO A 337 15.46 8.08 -15.18
N PHE A 338 16.22 9.12 -14.82
CA PHE A 338 17.63 9.24 -15.21
C PHE A 338 18.53 8.37 -14.32
N ILE A 339 18.20 8.29 -13.04
CA ILE A 339 18.94 7.53 -12.03
C ILE A 339 17.93 6.73 -11.23
N ARG A 340 18.24 5.44 -11.03
CA ARG A 340 17.53 4.55 -10.11
C ARG A 340 18.55 3.86 -9.23
N THR A 341 18.45 4.06 -7.92
CA THR A 341 19.40 3.51 -6.95
C THR A 341 18.69 2.95 -5.74
N THR A 342 19.10 1.78 -5.26
CA THR A 342 18.63 1.22 -3.99
C THR A 342 19.20 2.01 -2.82
N LEU A 343 18.32 2.44 -1.90
CA LEU A 343 18.70 3.15 -0.70
C LEU A 343 19.38 2.20 0.29
N LYS A 344 20.51 2.63 0.85
CA LYS A 344 21.20 1.90 1.90
C LYS A 344 20.67 2.32 3.26
N ARG A 345 20.35 1.35 4.11
CA ARG A 345 19.87 1.62 5.47
C ARG A 345 21.05 1.86 6.41
N ASN A 346 21.02 2.99 7.09
CA ASN A 346 21.95 3.31 8.18
C ASN A 346 21.51 2.64 9.50
N PRO A 347 22.43 2.41 10.46
CA PRO A 347 22.08 1.84 11.77
C PRO A 347 21.04 2.64 12.56
N SER A 348 20.88 3.93 12.24
CA SER A 348 19.85 4.82 12.80
C SER A 348 18.43 4.58 12.25
N GLY A 349 18.26 3.68 11.28
CA GLY A 349 16.97 3.42 10.61
C GLY A 349 16.64 4.37 9.45
N VAL A 350 17.60 5.22 9.04
CA VAL A 350 17.45 6.15 7.91
C VAL A 350 17.90 5.48 6.62
N TYR A 351 17.12 5.61 5.56
CA TYR A 351 17.50 5.19 4.21
C TYR A 351 18.23 6.30 3.49
N GLU A 352 19.41 6.02 2.96
CA GLU A 352 20.30 7.00 2.34
C GLU A 352 20.80 6.54 0.97
N ALA A 353 20.89 7.47 0.01
CA ALA A 353 21.65 7.30 -1.21
C ALA A 353 22.45 8.55 -1.53
N VAL A 354 23.65 8.34 -2.06
CA VAL A 354 24.53 9.39 -2.55
C VAL A 354 24.76 9.15 -4.04
N PHE A 355 24.48 10.14 -4.86
CA PHE A 355 24.62 10.05 -6.31
C PHE A 355 24.95 11.41 -6.92
N LYS A 356 25.43 11.40 -8.18
CA LYS A 356 25.72 12.63 -8.93
C LYS A 356 24.56 12.99 -9.83
N VAL A 357 24.20 14.28 -9.84
CA VAL A 357 23.16 14.83 -10.71
C VAL A 357 23.60 14.73 -12.18
N PRO A 358 22.71 14.34 -13.12
CA PRO A 358 23.05 14.23 -14.54
C PRO A 358 23.38 15.60 -15.18
N ASP A 359 24.06 15.55 -16.34
CA ASP A 359 24.45 16.74 -17.12
C ASP A 359 23.28 17.48 -17.80
N VAL A 360 22.09 16.88 -17.80
CA VAL A 360 20.90 17.49 -18.37
C VAL A 360 20.23 18.35 -17.31
N TRP A 361 20.22 19.67 -17.51
CA TRP A 361 19.52 20.59 -16.64
C TRP A 361 17.99 20.55 -16.83
N GLY A 362 17.26 21.05 -15.85
CA GLY A 362 15.79 21.08 -15.85
C GLY A 362 15.21 20.87 -14.46
N VAL A 363 13.90 20.69 -14.41
CA VAL A 363 13.19 20.36 -13.18
C VAL A 363 13.17 18.85 -13.01
N TYR A 364 13.62 18.35 -11.87
CA TYR A 364 13.63 16.94 -11.52
C TYR A 364 12.78 16.67 -10.28
N GLN A 365 12.51 15.41 -10.02
CA GLN A 365 11.84 14.92 -8.83
C GLN A 365 12.63 13.76 -8.23
N PHE A 366 12.89 13.82 -6.93
CA PHE A 366 13.19 12.62 -6.16
C PHE A 366 11.88 11.88 -5.96
N LYS A 367 11.81 10.63 -6.38
CA LYS A 367 10.62 9.80 -6.28
C LYS A 367 10.96 8.50 -5.56
N VAL A 368 10.22 8.20 -4.51
CA VAL A 368 10.24 6.92 -3.81
C VAL A 368 8.83 6.35 -3.90
N ASP A 369 8.69 5.28 -4.67
CA ASP A 369 7.44 4.51 -4.81
C ASP A 369 7.71 3.10 -4.29
N TYR A 370 7.22 2.80 -3.08
CA TYR A 370 7.37 1.49 -2.46
C TYR A 370 6.01 0.79 -2.46
N ASP A 371 5.86 -0.13 -3.41
CA ASP A 371 4.67 -0.93 -3.62
C ASP A 371 5.01 -2.42 -3.44
N ARG A 372 4.50 -3.02 -2.35
CA ARG A 372 4.73 -4.42 -1.99
C ARG A 372 3.44 -5.01 -1.44
N ILE A 373 3.15 -6.25 -1.84
CA ILE A 373 1.95 -6.98 -1.44
C ILE A 373 1.83 -7.02 0.09
N GLY A 374 0.68 -6.57 0.59
CA GLY A 374 0.35 -6.55 2.01
C GLY A 374 0.84 -5.31 2.78
N TYR A 375 1.68 -4.47 2.18
CA TYR A 375 2.08 -3.18 2.75
C TYR A 375 1.33 -2.03 2.09
N THR A 376 1.20 -0.95 2.85
CA THR A 376 0.67 0.33 2.36
C THR A 376 1.59 0.86 1.26
N ARG A 377 1.01 1.28 0.13
CA ARG A 377 1.78 1.88 -0.95
C ARG A 377 2.30 3.23 -0.47
N LEU A 378 3.62 3.34 -0.38
CA LEU A 378 4.29 4.59 -0.05
C LEU A 378 4.67 5.31 -1.34
N TYR A 379 4.07 6.47 -1.56
CA TYR A 379 4.45 7.36 -2.64
C TYR A 379 4.93 8.69 -2.06
N HIS A 380 6.20 9.03 -2.30
CA HIS A 380 6.74 10.33 -1.95
C HIS A 380 7.51 10.93 -3.11
N SER A 381 7.23 12.20 -3.41
CA SER A 381 7.89 12.95 -4.47
C SER A 381 8.29 14.34 -4.00
N THR A 382 9.55 14.70 -4.23
CA THR A 382 10.09 16.02 -3.91
C THR A 382 10.72 16.63 -5.15
N GLN A 383 10.16 17.76 -5.58
CA GLN A 383 10.60 18.47 -6.77
C GLN A 383 11.82 19.35 -6.47
N VAL A 384 12.82 19.30 -7.35
CA VAL A 384 14.03 20.12 -7.29
C VAL A 384 14.43 20.64 -8.66
N SER A 385 15.13 21.77 -8.68
CA SER A 385 15.63 22.36 -9.92
C SER A 385 17.11 22.07 -10.10
N VAL A 386 17.49 21.52 -11.25
CA VAL A 386 18.88 21.38 -11.67
C VAL A 386 19.19 22.47 -12.67
N ARG A 387 20.05 23.40 -12.28
CA ARG A 387 20.51 24.51 -13.14
C ARG A 387 21.86 24.18 -13.79
N PRO A 388 22.15 24.74 -14.97
CA PRO A 388 23.50 24.72 -15.51
C PRO A 388 24.46 25.54 -14.62
N LEU A 389 25.76 25.38 -14.91
CA LEU A 389 26.81 26.20 -14.31
C LEU A 389 26.60 27.68 -14.63
N GLN A 390 26.81 28.55 -13.65
CA GLN A 390 26.87 30.00 -13.85
C GLN A 390 28.19 30.38 -14.51
N HIS A 391 28.23 31.56 -15.15
CA HIS A 391 29.44 32.08 -15.79
C HIS A 391 30.66 32.19 -14.84
N THR A 392 30.43 32.31 -13.53
CA THR A 392 31.47 32.35 -12.49
C THR A 392 32.00 30.97 -12.08
N GLN A 393 31.30 29.89 -12.43
CA GLN A 393 31.58 28.53 -11.97
C GLN A 393 32.34 27.69 -12.99
N TYR A 394 32.58 28.21 -14.20
CA TYR A 394 33.45 27.55 -15.17
C TYR A 394 34.90 27.52 -14.69
N GLU A 395 35.62 26.46 -15.06
CA GLU A 395 37.05 26.36 -14.81
C GLU A 395 37.80 27.54 -15.47
N ARG A 396 38.70 28.17 -14.71
CA ARG A 396 39.53 29.29 -15.17
C ARG A 396 40.99 28.89 -15.08
N PHE A 397 41.82 29.50 -15.93
CA PHE A 397 43.26 29.24 -16.00
C PHE A 397 43.59 27.79 -16.42
N ILE A 398 42.92 27.33 -17.48
CA ILE A 398 43.08 25.97 -18.00
C ILE A 398 44.49 25.82 -18.59
N PRO A 399 45.26 24.77 -18.24
CA PRO A 399 46.64 24.60 -18.72
C PRO A 399 46.77 24.54 -20.24
N SER A 400 45.78 23.95 -20.93
CA SER A 400 45.73 23.90 -22.39
C SER A 400 45.61 25.29 -23.02
N ALA A 401 45.10 26.28 -22.29
CA ALA A 401 44.92 27.64 -22.76
C ALA A 401 46.10 28.59 -22.45
N TYR A 402 47.18 28.11 -21.83
CA TYR A 402 48.36 28.92 -21.53
C TYR A 402 48.95 29.67 -22.74
N PRO A 403 49.05 29.07 -23.95
CA PRO A 403 49.55 29.80 -25.12
C PRO A 403 48.75 31.07 -25.44
N TYR A 404 47.42 31.04 -25.26
CA TYR A 404 46.55 32.20 -25.50
C TYR A 404 46.73 33.26 -24.42
N TYR A 405 46.84 32.85 -23.16
CA TYR A 405 47.10 33.78 -22.05
C TYR A 405 48.44 34.49 -22.23
N VAL A 406 49.50 33.76 -22.57
CA VAL A 406 50.84 34.33 -22.82
C VAL A 406 50.83 35.23 -24.05
N SER A 407 50.15 34.85 -25.13
CA SER A 407 50.02 35.69 -26.34
C SER A 407 49.38 37.04 -26.03
N ALA A 408 48.29 37.06 -25.25
CA ALA A 408 47.63 38.29 -24.85
C ALA A 408 48.56 39.24 -24.07
N PHE A 409 49.26 38.72 -23.04
CA PHE A 409 50.21 39.51 -22.27
C PHE A 409 51.44 39.93 -23.10
N SER A 410 51.91 39.09 -24.01
CA SER A 410 53.00 39.41 -24.93
C SER A 410 52.65 40.57 -25.86
N MET A 411 51.43 40.59 -26.43
CA MET A 411 50.97 41.72 -27.23
C MET A 411 50.86 43.02 -26.41
N MET A 412 50.37 42.94 -25.17
CA MET A 412 50.30 44.11 -24.27
C MET A 412 51.69 44.69 -23.98
N ILE A 413 52.67 43.83 -23.67
CA ILE A 413 54.07 44.24 -23.45
C ILE A 413 54.68 44.79 -24.74
N GLY A 414 54.40 44.15 -25.88
CA GLY A 414 54.87 44.59 -27.20
C GLY A 414 54.37 45.98 -27.56
N VAL A 415 53.07 46.26 -27.37
CA VAL A 415 52.50 47.60 -27.61
C VAL A 415 53.08 48.63 -26.65
N PHE A 416 53.27 48.27 -25.39
CA PHE A 416 53.90 49.15 -24.41
C PHE A 416 55.33 49.53 -24.81
N LEU A 417 56.18 48.54 -25.13
CA LEU A 417 57.55 48.78 -25.59
C LEU A 417 57.60 49.52 -26.93
N PHE A 418 56.73 49.16 -27.88
CA PHE A 418 56.60 49.87 -29.15
C PHE A 418 56.25 51.33 -28.92
N SER A 419 55.30 51.65 -28.04
CA SER A 419 54.96 53.04 -27.72
C SER A 419 56.14 53.82 -27.15
N PHE A 420 56.97 53.21 -26.29
CA PHE A 420 58.19 53.85 -25.79
C PHE A 420 59.20 54.10 -26.90
N VAL A 421 59.52 53.08 -27.70
CA VAL A 421 60.50 53.21 -28.77
C VAL A 421 60.01 54.20 -29.81
N PHE A 422 58.76 54.11 -30.25
CA PHE A 422 58.18 54.98 -31.28
C PHE A 422 58.15 56.45 -30.85
N LEU A 423 57.78 56.76 -29.61
CA LEU A 423 57.71 58.15 -29.11
C LEU A 423 59.09 58.78 -28.88
N TYR A 424 60.07 57.98 -28.45
CA TYR A 424 61.43 58.46 -28.15
C TYR A 424 62.46 58.13 -29.24
N TYR A 425 61.99 57.68 -30.42
CA TYR A 425 62.85 57.41 -31.56
C TYR A 425 63.40 58.73 -32.12
N LYS A 426 64.72 58.79 -32.32
CA LYS A 426 65.39 59.91 -32.97
C LYS A 426 65.82 59.47 -34.37
N ASP A 427 65.21 60.04 -35.40
CA ASP A 427 65.60 59.77 -36.78
C ASP A 427 67.08 60.12 -37.02
N GLU A 428 67.82 59.21 -37.64
CA GLU A 428 69.16 59.53 -38.14
C GLU A 428 69.04 60.46 -39.35
N THR A 429 69.48 61.71 -39.19
CA THR A 429 69.59 62.66 -40.30
C THR A 429 70.51 62.09 -41.38
N PRO A 430 70.10 62.05 -42.67
CA PRO A 430 70.91 61.46 -43.71
C PRO A 430 72.24 62.22 -43.86
N LYS A 431 73.36 61.49 -43.85
CA LYS A 431 74.69 62.05 -44.14
C LYS A 431 74.69 62.60 -45.57
N THR A 432 74.70 63.93 -45.70
CA THR A 432 74.94 64.63 -46.95
C THR A 432 76.32 64.19 -47.47
N LYS A 433 76.36 63.56 -48.66
CA LYS A 433 77.63 63.35 -49.38
C LYS A 433 78.18 64.74 -49.75
N SER A 434 79.32 65.10 -49.17
CA SER A 434 80.12 66.24 -49.62
C SER A 434 80.88 65.83 -50.89
N GLU A 435 80.64 66.55 -51.98
CA GLU A 435 81.54 66.60 -53.14
C GLU A 435 82.91 67.16 -52.77
#